data_AF-A0A918VS55-F1
#
_entry.id   AF-A0A918VS55-F1
#
_cell.length_a   1.000
_cell.length_b   1.000
_cell.length_c   1.000
_cell.angle_alpha   90.00
_cell.angle_beta   90.00
_cell.angle_gamma   90.00
#
_symmetry.space_group_name_H-M   'P 1'
#
loop_
_entity.id
_entity.type
_entity.pdbx_description
1 polymer ?
#
loop_
_entity_poly.entity_id
_entity_poly.type
_entity_poly.pdbx_seq_one_letter_code
_entity_poly.pdbx_strand_id
1 'polypeptide(L)'
;MTGRAHITAAAGDPAPRRRHAEQTGYVSPAYLRWAEQVEQAARPPADSFQMPTTAAELDAMSYADRVRVFTTDRALYDRLTGRAPA
;
A
#
# COMPACT_ATOMS: atom_id res chain seq x y z
N MET A 1 22.10 -48.80 2.14
CA MET A 1 22.29 -47.49 2.82
C MET A 1 23.28 -46.69 2.00
N THR A 2 22.83 -45.72 1.22
CA THR A 2 23.67 -44.84 0.40
C THR A 2 24.13 -43.64 1.22
N GLY A 3 25.43 -43.58 1.47
CA GLY A 3 26.09 -42.50 2.20
C GLY A 3 26.05 -41.19 1.43
N ARG A 4 25.72 -40.12 2.16
CA ARG A 4 25.57 -38.74 1.73
C ARG A 4 26.96 -38.12 1.52
N ALA A 5 27.37 -37.93 0.26
CA ALA A 5 28.58 -37.17 -0.06
C ALA A 5 28.25 -35.67 -0.06
N HIS A 6 28.68 -34.98 0.98
CA HIS A 6 28.63 -33.53 1.09
C HIS A 6 29.68 -32.93 0.14
N ILE A 7 29.26 -32.15 -0.86
CA ILE A 7 30.18 -31.38 -1.70
C ILE A 7 30.54 -30.09 -0.95
N THR A 8 31.80 -30.00 -0.59
CA THR A 8 32.46 -28.88 0.08
C THR A 8 32.41 -27.62 -0.78
N ALA A 9 32.09 -26.49 -0.15
CA ALA A 9 32.13 -25.16 -0.76
C ALA A 9 33.55 -24.83 -1.26
N ALA A 10 33.65 -24.43 -2.53
CA ALA A 10 34.80 -23.68 -3.04
C ALA A 10 34.38 -22.21 -3.13
N ALA A 11 34.95 -21.41 -2.24
CA ALA A 11 34.87 -19.96 -2.29
C ALA A 11 35.66 -19.42 -3.48
N GLY A 12 35.13 -18.36 -4.10
CA GLY A 12 35.94 -17.39 -4.84
C GLY A 12 35.84 -17.47 -6.35
N ASP A 13 34.77 -16.89 -6.91
CA ASP A 13 34.95 -15.74 -7.81
C ASP A 13 33.61 -14.96 -7.92
N PRO A 14 33.44 -13.80 -7.28
CA PRO A 14 32.29 -12.96 -7.60
C PRO A 14 32.56 -12.36 -8.98
N ALA A 15 32.03 -13.00 -10.03
CA ALA A 15 31.94 -12.44 -11.36
C ALA A 15 31.58 -10.94 -11.27
N PRO A 16 32.25 -10.04 -12.00
CA PRO A 16 32.09 -8.61 -11.82
C PRO A 16 30.61 -8.28 -12.01
N ARG A 17 29.93 -7.99 -10.90
CA ARG A 17 28.56 -7.50 -10.93
C ARG A 17 28.63 -6.22 -11.73
N ARG A 18 28.10 -6.26 -12.96
CA ARG A 18 27.91 -5.06 -13.77
C ARG A 18 27.11 -4.11 -12.89
N ARG A 19 27.79 -3.11 -12.33
CA ARG A 19 27.11 -1.97 -11.72
C ARG A 19 26.33 -1.38 -12.87
N HIS A 20 25.01 -1.58 -12.88
CA HIS A 20 24.15 -0.78 -13.74
C HIS A 20 24.49 0.66 -13.38
N ALA A 21 25.21 1.34 -14.27
CA ALA A 21 25.35 2.77 -14.18
C ALA A 21 23.91 3.30 -14.13
N GLU A 22 23.58 4.04 -13.08
CA GLU A 22 22.35 4.80 -13.03
C GLU A 22 22.32 5.59 -14.34
N GLN A 23 21.40 5.23 -15.25
CA GLN A 23 21.19 5.97 -16.48
C GLN A 23 20.50 7.28 -16.08
N THR A 24 21.24 8.19 -15.48
CA THR A 24 20.86 9.60 -15.36
C THR A 24 21.10 10.27 -16.72
N GLY A 25 20.37 9.77 -17.72
CA GLY A 25 20.29 10.40 -19.03
C GLY A 25 19.57 11.74 -18.91
N TYR A 26 19.99 12.72 -19.72
CA TYR A 26 19.29 14.00 -19.79
C TYR A 26 17.83 13.78 -20.21
N VAL A 27 16.90 14.23 -19.37
CA VAL A 27 15.47 14.21 -19.63
C VAL A 27 15.05 15.61 -20.06
N SER A 28 14.29 15.71 -21.16
CA SER A 28 13.86 17.02 -21.64
C SER A 28 12.87 17.68 -20.66
N PRO A 29 12.93 19.01 -20.45
CA PRO A 29 11.97 19.71 -19.60
C PRO A 29 10.51 19.53 -20.04
N ALA A 30 10.28 19.32 -21.34
CA ALA A 30 8.95 19.03 -21.86
C ALA A 30 8.44 17.67 -21.38
N TYR A 31 9.30 16.65 -21.38
CA TYR A 31 8.95 15.32 -20.86
C TYR A 31 8.69 15.35 -19.35
N LEU A 32 9.49 16.09 -18.58
CA LEU A 32 9.26 16.25 -17.13
C LEU A 32 7.88 16.84 -16.84
N ARG A 33 7.50 17.93 -17.53
CA ARG A 33 6.18 18.53 -17.38
C ARG A 33 5.04 17.60 -17.78
N TRP A 34 5.22 16.81 -18.84
CA TRP A 34 4.23 15.82 -19.24
C TRP A 34 4.10 14.70 -18.20
N ALA A 35 5.22 14.19 -17.69
CA ALA A 35 5.22 13.15 -16.66
C ALA A 35 4.54 13.63 -15.37
N GLU A 36 4.80 14.86 -14.94
CA GLU A 36 4.11 15.48 -13.79
C GLU A 36 2.60 15.58 -14.00
N GLN A 37 2.15 15.96 -15.20
CA GLN A 37 0.71 16.01 -15.52
C GLN A 37 0.07 14.63 -15.48
N VAL A 38 0.75 13.61 -16.03
CA VAL A 38 0.27 12.22 -15.99
C VAL A 38 0.20 11.71 -14.55
N GLU A 39 1.20 12.00 -13.72
CA GLU A 39 1.20 11.61 -12.31
C GLU A 39 0.05 12.27 -11.53
N GLN A 40 -0.19 13.57 -11.77
CA GLN A 40 -1.31 14.27 -11.15
C GLN A 40 -2.67 13.71 -11.58
N ALA A 41 -2.83 13.37 -12.86
CA ALA A 41 -4.07 12.79 -13.39
C ALA A 41 -4.30 11.34 -12.93
N ALA A 42 -3.23 10.57 -12.77
CA ALA A 42 -3.28 9.18 -12.31
C ALA A 42 -3.36 9.06 -10.79
N ARG A 43 -3.09 10.14 -10.04
CA ARG A 43 -3.16 10.12 -8.58
C ARG A 43 -4.60 9.87 -8.17
N PRO A 44 -4.89 8.75 -7.47
CA PRO A 44 -6.23 8.53 -6.95
C PRO A 44 -6.61 9.69 -6.03
N PRO A 45 -7.90 10.08 -6.00
CA PRO A 45 -8.35 11.08 -5.04
C PRO A 45 -7.93 10.64 -3.63
N ALA A 46 -7.47 11.60 -2.83
CA ALA A 46 -7.06 11.32 -1.46
C ALA A 46 -8.24 10.69 -0.71
N ASP A 47 -7.96 9.60 0.02
CA ASP A 47 -8.94 8.94 0.87
C ASP A 47 -9.40 9.93 1.95
N SER A 48 -10.64 10.41 1.82
CA SER A 48 -11.24 11.40 2.73
C SER A 48 -11.98 10.74 3.90
N PHE A 49 -11.81 9.44 4.09
CA PHE A 49 -12.46 8.70 5.15
C PHE A 49 -12.14 9.29 6.53
N GLN A 50 -13.18 9.53 7.32
CA GLN A 50 -13.10 10.01 8.70
C GLN A 50 -13.94 9.09 9.60
N MET A 51 -13.48 8.89 10.84
CA MET A 51 -14.27 8.15 11.82
C MET A 51 -15.49 8.97 12.24
N PRO A 52 -16.70 8.38 12.21
CA PRO A 52 -17.88 9.04 12.74
C PRO A 52 -17.80 9.08 14.27
N THR A 53 -18.25 10.18 14.83
CA THR A 53 -18.38 10.39 16.28
C THR A 53 -19.83 10.27 16.73
N THR A 54 -20.78 10.43 15.81
CA THR A 54 -22.23 10.37 16.08
C THR A 54 -22.93 9.34 15.19
N ALA A 55 -24.11 8.90 15.62
CA ALA A 55 -24.94 7.98 14.85
C ALA A 55 -25.45 8.62 13.54
N ALA A 56 -25.72 9.93 13.55
CA ALA A 56 -26.14 10.67 12.37
C ALA A 56 -25.02 10.76 11.33
N GLU A 57 -23.77 10.96 11.75
CA GLU A 57 -22.60 10.90 10.86
C GLU A 57 -22.46 9.52 10.24
N LEU A 58 -22.59 8.45 11.05
CA LEU A 58 -22.52 7.08 10.55
C LEU A 58 -23.61 6.76 9.51
N ASP A 59 -24.83 7.29 9.68
CA ASP A 59 -25.91 7.07 8.73
C ASP A 59 -25.77 7.89 7.44
N ALA A 60 -25.15 9.06 7.51
CA ALA A 60 -24.82 9.88 6.36
C ALA A 60 -23.68 9.29 5.49
N MET A 61 -22.89 8.37 6.05
CA MET A 61 -21.77 7.72 5.34
C MET A 61 -22.24 6.75 4.25
N SER A 62 -21.37 6.53 3.26
CA SER A 62 -21.59 5.48 2.26
C SER A 62 -21.60 4.09 2.92
N TYR A 63 -22.18 3.10 2.24
CA TYR A 63 -22.17 1.73 2.75
C TYR A 63 -20.74 1.19 2.93
N ALA A 64 -19.84 1.47 1.99
CA ALA A 64 -18.45 1.03 2.07
C ALA A 64 -17.74 1.61 3.31
N ASP A 65 -18.00 2.88 3.60
CA ASP A 65 -17.42 3.55 4.78
C ASP A 65 -18.02 3.02 6.09
N ARG A 66 -19.32 2.72 6.13
CA ARG A 66 -19.96 2.06 7.29
C ARG A 66 -19.36 0.68 7.55
N VAL A 67 -19.10 -0.10 6.50
CA VAL A 67 -18.41 -1.40 6.60
C VAL A 67 -16.99 -1.20 7.12
N ARG A 68 -16.28 -0.17 6.66
CA ARG A 68 -14.93 0.14 7.13
C ARG A 68 -14.91 0.53 8.61
N VAL A 69 -15.89 1.30 9.10
CA VAL A 69 -16.04 1.59 10.53
C VAL A 69 -16.25 0.29 11.31
N PHE A 70 -17.16 -0.58 10.85
CA PHE A 70 -17.41 -1.88 11.46
C PHE A 70 -16.15 -2.75 11.57
N THR A 71 -15.33 -2.81 10.52
CA THR A 71 -14.13 -3.65 10.49
C THR A 71 -12.94 -3.03 11.23
N THR A 72 -12.88 -1.70 11.31
CA THR A 72 -11.81 -0.97 12.00
C THR A 72 -12.05 -0.88 13.51
N ASP A 73 -13.28 -0.52 13.92
CA ASP A 73 -13.68 -0.43 15.32
C ASP A 73 -15.13 -0.89 15.49
N ARG A 74 -15.26 -2.19 15.78
CA ARG A 74 -16.54 -2.85 16.00
C ARG A 74 -17.29 -2.28 17.21
N ALA A 75 -16.56 -1.92 18.28
CA ALA A 75 -17.15 -1.42 19.51
C ALA A 75 -17.75 -0.02 19.33
N LEU A 76 -17.06 0.85 18.58
CA LEU A 76 -17.61 2.14 18.17
C LEU A 76 -18.87 1.95 17.32
N TYR A 77 -18.79 1.11 16.29
CA TYR A 77 -19.94 0.85 15.42
C TYR A 77 -21.15 0.34 16.21
N ASP A 78 -20.95 -0.62 17.11
CA ASP A 78 -22.03 -1.18 17.93
C ASP A 78 -22.62 -0.13 18.88
N ARG A 79 -21.78 0.71 19.50
CA ARG A 79 -22.24 1.83 20.33
C ARG A 79 -23.09 2.82 19.52
N LEU A 80 -22.66 3.19 18.32
CA LEU A 80 -23.37 4.14 17.46
C LEU A 80 -24.66 3.56 16.88
N THR A 81 -24.72 2.24 16.66
CA THR A 81 -25.92 1.56 16.15
C THR A 81 -26.84 1.03 17.25
N GLY A 82 -26.45 1.16 18.52
CA GLY A 82 -27.20 0.60 19.65
C GLY A 82 -27.21 -0.94 19.68
N ARG A 83 -26.29 -1.60 18.97
CA ARG A 83 -26.11 -3.05 19.09
C ARG A 83 -25.34 -3.35 20.38
N ALA A 84 -25.89 -4.24 21.20
CA ALA A 84 -25.13 -4.80 22.30
C ALA A 84 -23.98 -5.67 21.72
N PRO A 85 -22.74 -5.57 22.25
CA PRO A 85 -21.69 -6.50 21.88
C PRO A 85 -22.14 -7.93 22.24
N ALA A 86 -21.98 -8.85 21.30
CA ALA A 86 -22.29 -10.27 21.49
C ALA A 86 -21.30 -10.96 22.44
#